data_AF-A0A1E3UA00-F1
#
_entry.id   AF-A0A1E3UA00-F1
#
_cell.length_a   1.000
_cell.length_b   1.000
_cell.length_c   1.000
_cell.angle_alpha   90.00
_cell.angle_beta   90.00
_cell.angle_gamma   90.00
#
_symmetry.space_group_name_H-M   'P 1'
#
loop_
_entity.id
_entity.type
_entity.pdbx_description
1 polymer ?
#
loop_
_entity_poly.entity_id
_entity_poly.type
_entity_poly.pdbx_seq_one_letter_code
_entity_poly.pdbx_strand_id
1 'polypeptide(L)'
;MIDIKELYIVNYCHLNCKPLRNIMRLPEKQAFEKAGELVRKNPETNAFYRFADFENYYPRRLKADSIIYRLFNELGGKPKEKHPLSFALQDSRYLDNWFGNGIITRIPLKDIPDEYISFTYGDSSTMIEKTGNVKLITKQMLLNDILSFDGTIEEYLREAEKNYCYIEVQLWNDDVINAYIE
;
A
#
# COMPACT_ATOMS: atom_id res chain seq x y z
N MET A 1 13.12 -0.89 -21.24
CA MET A 1 13.90 -1.04 -20.01
C MET A 1 13.48 0.09 -19.12
N ILE A 2 12.91 -0.22 -17.97
CA ILE A 2 12.42 0.78 -17.01
C ILE A 2 13.64 1.57 -16.52
N ASP A 3 13.57 2.89 -16.61
CA ASP A 3 14.52 3.78 -15.93
C ASP A 3 14.06 4.01 -14.48
N ILE A 4 15.01 4.22 -13.56
CA ILE A 4 14.70 4.49 -12.14
C ILE A 4 13.77 5.71 -11.98
N LYS A 5 13.83 6.68 -12.89
CA LYS A 5 12.97 7.88 -12.92
C LYS A 5 11.55 7.59 -13.42
N GLU A 6 11.33 6.44 -14.04
CA GLU A 6 10.03 5.97 -14.52
C GLU A 6 9.29 5.11 -13.49
N LEU A 7 9.87 4.90 -12.30
CA LEU A 7 9.16 4.25 -11.20
C LEU A 7 7.97 5.11 -10.76
N TYR A 8 6.84 4.45 -10.53
CA TYR A 8 5.63 5.03 -9.99
C TYR A 8 4.96 4.09 -8.98
N ILE A 9 4.02 4.63 -8.22
CA ILE A 9 3.22 3.88 -7.26
C ILE A 9 1.76 3.85 -7.72
N VAL A 10 1.08 2.74 -7.45
CA VAL A 10 -0.26 2.47 -7.99
C VAL A 10 -1.25 2.20 -6.87
N ASN A 11 -2.33 2.98 -6.82
CA ASN A 11 -3.49 2.68 -5.98
C ASN A 11 -4.56 2.01 -6.84
N TYR A 12 -5.06 0.88 -6.35
CA TYR A 12 -6.19 0.17 -6.95
C TYR A 12 -7.44 0.44 -6.12
N CYS A 13 -8.53 0.78 -6.80
CA CYS A 13 -9.79 1.11 -6.16
C CYS A 13 -10.94 0.47 -6.94
N HIS A 14 -11.86 -0.18 -6.24
CA HIS A 14 -13.05 -0.73 -6.89
C HIS A 14 -13.94 0.40 -7.43
N LEU A 15 -14.67 0.18 -8.53
CA LEU A 15 -15.53 1.20 -9.19
C LEU A 15 -16.58 1.82 -8.26
N ASN A 16 -17.02 1.08 -7.24
CA ASN A 16 -18.00 1.54 -6.24
C ASN A 16 -17.37 2.35 -5.08
N CYS A 17 -16.08 2.65 -5.16
CA CYS A 17 -15.33 3.37 -4.13
C CYS A 17 -14.71 4.65 -4.71
N LYS A 18 -14.39 5.59 -3.81
CA LYS A 18 -13.54 6.74 -4.16
C LYS A 18 -12.07 6.33 -3.97
N PRO A 19 -11.18 6.56 -4.96
CA PRO A 19 -9.75 6.33 -4.83
C PRO A 19 -9.13 7.09 -3.66
N LEU A 20 -7.95 6.64 -3.24
CA LEU A 20 -7.12 7.34 -2.24
C LEU A 20 -7.87 7.58 -0.91
N ARG A 21 -8.58 6.56 -0.45
CA ARG A 21 -9.25 6.53 0.86
C ARG A 21 -8.72 5.37 1.68
N ASN A 22 -8.63 5.59 2.99
CA ASN A 22 -8.31 4.54 3.96
C ASN A 22 -9.44 4.45 5.00
N ILE A 23 -10.05 3.26 5.08
CA ILE A 23 -11.17 2.98 6.00
C ILE A 23 -10.77 3.15 7.48
N MET A 24 -9.49 2.94 7.81
CA MET A 24 -8.96 3.09 9.16
C MET A 24 -8.88 4.54 9.64
N ARG A 25 -9.07 5.52 8.74
CA ARG A 25 -9.15 6.95 9.07
C ARG A 25 -10.56 7.39 9.44
N LEU A 26 -11.57 6.54 9.26
CA LEU A 26 -12.93 6.82 9.71
C LEU A 26 -13.05 6.60 11.22
N PRO A 27 -13.98 7.29 11.91
CA PRO A 27 -14.39 6.88 13.25
C PRO A 27 -14.81 5.41 13.25
N GLU A 28 -14.46 4.66 14.29
CA GLU A 28 -14.63 3.20 14.35
C GLU A 28 -16.03 2.74 13.90
N LYS A 29 -17.10 3.31 14.47
CA LYS A 29 -18.48 2.97 14.08
C LYS A 29 -18.72 3.16 12.57
N GLN A 30 -18.22 4.25 11.98
CA GLN A 30 -18.35 4.51 10.55
C GLN A 30 -17.48 3.57 9.72
N ALA A 31 -16.32 3.17 10.21
CA ALA A 31 -15.48 2.16 9.57
C ALA A 31 -16.21 0.81 9.48
N PHE A 32 -16.84 0.37 10.57
CA PHE A 32 -17.64 -0.86 10.60
C PHE A 32 -18.87 -0.79 9.67
N GLU A 33 -19.60 0.32 9.71
CA GLU A 33 -20.73 0.54 8.79
C GLU A 33 -20.28 0.50 7.33
N LYS A 34 -19.16 1.16 7.02
CA LYS A 34 -18.60 1.19 5.66
C LYS A 34 -18.10 -0.18 5.21
N ALA A 35 -17.42 -0.92 6.07
CA ALA A 35 -16.96 -2.28 5.80
C ALA A 35 -18.14 -3.19 5.44
N GLY A 36 -19.21 -3.17 6.25
CA GLY A 36 -20.43 -3.94 5.98
C GLY A 36 -21.14 -3.51 4.70
N GLU A 37 -21.18 -2.21 4.39
CA GLU A 37 -21.70 -1.71 3.12
C GLU A 37 -20.92 -2.27 1.92
N LEU A 38 -19.58 -2.23 1.98
CA LEU A 38 -18.70 -2.70 0.91
C LEU A 38 -18.87 -4.19 0.64
N VAL A 39 -18.95 -5.01 1.70
CA VAL A 39 -19.19 -6.46 1.55
C VAL A 39 -20.54 -6.73 0.89
N ARG A 40 -21.62 -6.09 1.37
CA ARG A 40 -22.98 -6.32 0.83
C ARG A 40 -23.11 -5.90 -0.63
N LYS A 41 -22.47 -4.79 -1.03
CA LYS A 41 -22.57 -4.25 -2.39
C LYS A 41 -21.65 -4.95 -3.39
N ASN A 42 -20.64 -5.68 -2.92
CA ASN A 42 -19.58 -6.22 -3.77
C ASN A 42 -19.18 -7.65 -3.31
N PRO A 43 -20.12 -8.60 -3.30
CA PRO A 43 -19.91 -9.92 -2.70
C PRO A 43 -18.85 -10.78 -3.42
N GLU A 44 -18.52 -10.47 -4.68
CA GLU A 44 -17.55 -11.21 -5.50
C GLU A 44 -16.18 -10.52 -5.57
N THR A 45 -15.96 -9.42 -4.84
CA THR A 45 -14.72 -8.64 -4.90
C THR A 45 -13.74 -9.05 -3.80
N ASN A 46 -12.65 -9.72 -4.18
CA ASN A 46 -11.63 -10.22 -3.26
C ASN A 46 -11.08 -9.16 -2.29
N ALA A 47 -10.89 -7.91 -2.74
CA ALA A 47 -10.39 -6.82 -1.90
C ALA A 47 -11.28 -6.52 -0.67
N PHE A 48 -12.55 -6.95 -0.68
CA PHE A 48 -13.49 -6.75 0.41
C PHE A 48 -13.75 -8.00 1.26
N TYR A 49 -13.16 -9.16 0.93
CA TYR A 49 -13.31 -10.36 1.77
C TYR A 49 -12.76 -10.17 3.18
N ARG A 50 -11.68 -9.40 3.33
CA ARG A 50 -11.16 -8.97 4.63
C ARG A 50 -12.17 -8.17 5.48
N PHE A 51 -13.18 -7.58 4.87
CA PHE A 51 -14.23 -6.82 5.56
C PHE A 51 -15.41 -7.70 5.98
N ALA A 52 -15.50 -8.94 5.50
CA ALA A 52 -16.51 -9.89 5.96
C ALA A 52 -16.29 -10.28 7.44
N ASP A 53 -15.03 -10.24 7.90
CA ASP A 53 -14.62 -10.45 9.28
C ASP A 53 -13.94 -9.18 9.85
N PHE A 54 -14.63 -8.03 9.71
CA PHE A 54 -14.06 -6.74 10.08
C PHE A 54 -13.74 -6.63 11.58
N GLU A 55 -14.48 -7.35 12.44
CA GLU A 55 -14.23 -7.42 13.89
C GLU A 55 -12.81 -7.90 14.21
N ASN A 56 -12.31 -8.89 13.46
CA ASN A 56 -10.94 -9.39 13.61
C ASN A 56 -9.94 -8.59 12.77
N TYR A 57 -10.32 -8.19 11.55
CA TYR A 57 -9.43 -7.45 10.66
C TYR A 57 -9.05 -6.07 11.23
N TYR A 58 -10.02 -5.33 11.76
CA TYR A 58 -9.82 -3.95 12.24
C TYR A 58 -8.72 -3.83 13.31
N PRO A 59 -8.73 -4.57 14.44
CA PRO A 59 -7.66 -4.50 15.43
C PRO A 59 -6.32 -5.00 14.90
N ARG A 60 -6.31 -6.00 14.00
CA ARG A 60 -5.07 -6.47 13.34
C ARG A 60 -4.47 -5.37 12.48
N ARG A 61 -5.30 -4.66 11.71
CA ARG A 61 -4.85 -3.55 10.86
C ARG A 61 -4.36 -2.35 11.67
N LEU A 62 -5.05 -1.98 12.76
CA LEU A 62 -4.57 -0.95 13.68
C LEU A 62 -3.19 -1.28 14.26
N LYS A 63 -2.99 -2.53 14.68
CA LYS A 63 -1.70 -3.01 15.18
C LYS A 63 -0.62 -2.94 14.09
N ALA A 64 -0.92 -3.40 12.88
CA ALA A 64 0.01 -3.36 11.76
C ALA A 64 0.43 -1.91 11.45
N ASP A 65 -0.54 -1.01 11.25
CA ASP A 65 -0.30 0.42 10.98
C ASP A 65 0.54 1.07 12.09
N SER A 66 0.29 0.74 13.37
CA SER A 66 1.10 1.24 14.48
C SER A 66 2.55 0.75 14.43
N ILE A 67 2.80 -0.49 14.00
CA ILE A 67 4.16 -1.05 13.90
C ILE A 67 4.89 -0.39 12.73
N ILE A 68 4.29 -0.32 11.54
CA ILE A 68 4.94 0.30 10.37
C ILE A 68 5.16 1.81 10.58
N TYR A 69 4.24 2.51 11.26
CA TYR A 69 4.42 3.92 11.62
C TYR A 69 5.66 4.10 12.50
N ARG A 70 5.81 3.26 13.55
CA ARG A 70 6.98 3.31 14.44
C ARG A 70 8.27 3.02 13.68
N LEU A 71 8.32 1.93 12.91
CA LEU A 71 9.49 1.56 12.12
C LEU A 71 9.88 2.67 11.13
N PHE A 72 8.91 3.32 10.51
CA PHE A 72 9.20 4.40 9.58
C PHE A 72 9.80 5.63 10.28
N ASN A 73 9.28 6.02 11.45
CA ASN A 73 9.89 7.07 12.27
C ASN A 73 11.32 6.71 12.70
N GLU A 74 11.58 5.46 13.09
CA GLU A 74 12.92 4.97 13.46
C GLU A 74 13.92 5.06 12.29
N LEU A 75 13.45 4.94 11.05
CA LEU A 75 14.24 5.12 9.84
C LEU A 75 14.33 6.59 9.36
N GLY A 76 13.86 7.54 10.17
CA GLY A 76 13.93 8.98 9.87
C GLY A 76 12.77 9.52 9.02
N GLY A 77 11.74 8.70 8.78
CA GLY A 77 10.50 9.12 8.15
C GLY A 77 9.77 10.19 8.97
N LYS A 78 8.96 11.02 8.29
CA LYS A 78 8.16 12.10 8.88
C LYS A 78 6.69 11.93 8.49
N PRO A 79 6.02 10.85 8.93
CA PRO A 79 4.64 10.61 8.58
C PRO A 79 3.73 11.73 9.11
N LYS A 80 2.84 12.25 8.28
CA LYS A 80 1.79 13.20 8.69
C LYS A 80 0.49 12.49 9.10
N GLU A 81 0.29 11.28 8.59
CA GLU A 81 -0.88 10.45 8.85
C GLU A 81 -0.52 9.23 9.70
N LYS A 82 -1.43 8.80 10.59
CA LYS A 82 -1.25 7.57 11.39
C LYS A 82 -1.51 6.30 10.58
N HIS A 83 -2.43 6.39 9.62
CA HIS A 83 -2.83 5.30 8.74
C HIS A 83 -2.47 5.70 7.32
N PRO A 84 -1.47 5.07 6.68
CA PRO A 84 -1.00 5.50 5.37
C PRO A 84 -2.01 5.15 4.28
N LEU A 85 -1.91 5.81 3.14
CA LEU A 85 -2.55 5.30 1.93
C LEU A 85 -1.70 4.15 1.36
N SER A 86 -2.37 3.06 0.99
CA SER A 86 -1.72 1.86 0.44
C SER A 86 -1.64 1.92 -1.08
N PHE A 87 -0.45 1.66 -1.61
CA PHE A 87 -0.15 1.54 -3.03
C PHE A 87 0.71 0.28 -3.27
N ALA A 88 0.94 -0.06 -4.53
CA ALA A 88 1.99 -0.99 -4.96
C ALA A 88 3.05 -0.25 -5.79
N LEU A 89 4.29 -0.74 -5.78
CA LEU A 89 5.34 -0.25 -6.68
C LEU A 89 5.13 -0.86 -8.07
N GLN A 90 5.00 -0.01 -9.09
CA GLN A 90 4.58 -0.37 -10.44
C GLN A 90 3.24 -1.13 -10.49
N ASP A 91 2.81 -1.46 -11.71
CA ASP A 91 1.58 -2.20 -11.94
C ASP A 91 1.64 -3.64 -11.37
N SER A 92 0.53 -4.11 -10.80
CA SER A 92 0.34 -5.44 -10.21
C SER A 92 -0.99 -5.99 -10.69
N ARG A 93 -0.94 -6.92 -11.65
CA ARG A 93 -2.14 -7.62 -12.14
C ARG A 93 -2.86 -8.39 -11.03
N TYR A 94 -2.11 -8.84 -10.02
CA TYR A 94 -2.67 -9.49 -8.85
C TYR A 94 -3.62 -8.55 -8.10
N LEU A 95 -3.16 -7.35 -7.78
CA LEU A 95 -3.97 -6.36 -7.05
C LEU A 95 -5.09 -5.79 -7.93
N ASP A 96 -4.83 -5.54 -9.22
CA ASP A 96 -5.87 -5.03 -10.12
C ASP A 96 -7.09 -5.96 -10.17
N ASN A 97 -6.84 -7.26 -10.31
CA ASN A 97 -7.89 -8.29 -10.24
C ASN A 97 -8.60 -8.32 -8.87
N TRP A 98 -7.87 -8.13 -7.77
CA TRP A 98 -8.48 -8.08 -6.43
C TRP A 98 -9.48 -6.95 -6.26
N PHE A 99 -9.22 -5.81 -6.91
CA PHE A 99 -10.09 -4.64 -6.91
C PHE A 99 -11.06 -4.60 -8.10
N GLY A 100 -11.21 -5.72 -8.82
CA GLY A 100 -12.20 -5.87 -9.89
C GLY A 100 -11.87 -5.09 -11.16
N ASN A 101 -10.58 -4.85 -11.45
CA ASN A 101 -10.11 -4.05 -12.59
C ASN A 101 -10.74 -2.65 -12.60
N GLY A 102 -10.73 -2.01 -11.44
CA GLY A 102 -11.44 -0.76 -11.20
C GLY A 102 -10.64 0.49 -11.57
N ILE A 103 -10.72 1.50 -10.72
CA ILE A 103 -10.02 2.77 -10.90
C ILE A 103 -8.57 2.59 -10.46
N ILE A 104 -7.65 3.03 -11.32
CA ILE A 104 -6.22 3.03 -11.07
C ILE A 104 -5.72 4.46 -10.96
N THR A 105 -4.98 4.78 -9.89
CA THR A 105 -4.26 6.05 -9.75
C THR A 105 -2.76 5.77 -9.72
N ARG A 106 -2.00 6.43 -10.61
CA ARG A 106 -0.54 6.32 -10.69
C ARG A 106 0.11 7.64 -10.27
N ILE A 107 1.12 7.55 -9.43
CA ILE A 107 1.89 8.72 -8.96
C ILE A 107 3.38 8.44 -9.20
N PRO A 108 4.08 9.28 -9.97
CA PRO A 108 5.52 9.13 -10.17
C PRO A 108 6.27 9.15 -8.84
N LEU A 109 7.13 8.16 -8.62
CA LEU A 109 7.86 8.01 -7.35
C LEU A 109 8.81 9.19 -7.11
N LYS A 110 9.33 9.79 -8.19
CA LYS A 110 10.20 10.96 -8.15
C LYS A 110 9.53 12.20 -7.54
N ASP A 111 8.21 12.29 -7.56
CA ASP A 111 7.46 13.45 -7.06
C ASP A 111 7.18 13.35 -5.55
N ILE A 112 7.55 12.22 -4.93
CA ILE A 112 7.28 11.92 -3.53
C ILE A 112 8.55 12.08 -2.69
N PRO A 113 8.58 12.98 -1.70
CA PRO A 113 9.69 13.10 -0.77
C PRO A 113 9.94 11.81 0.02
N ASP A 114 11.21 11.48 0.25
CA ASP A 114 11.64 10.26 0.92
C ASP A 114 11.07 10.14 2.34
N GLU A 115 10.93 11.27 3.05
CA GLU A 115 10.37 11.28 4.40
C GLU A 115 8.87 10.98 4.47
N TYR A 116 8.16 10.88 3.34
CA TYR A 116 6.72 10.66 3.28
C TYR A 116 6.32 9.29 2.73
N ILE A 117 7.29 8.44 2.37
CA ILE A 117 7.01 7.16 1.73
C ILE A 117 7.89 6.04 2.28
N SER A 118 7.27 4.88 2.49
CA SER A 118 7.97 3.65 2.86
C SER A 118 7.48 2.46 2.04
N PHE A 119 8.22 1.37 2.14
CA PHE A 119 7.96 0.15 1.39
C PHE A 119 8.10 -1.08 2.26
N THR A 120 7.37 -2.13 1.90
CA THR A 120 7.57 -3.50 2.40
C THR A 120 7.52 -4.49 1.24
N TYR A 121 8.33 -5.54 1.31
CA TYR A 121 8.21 -6.65 0.37
C TYR A 121 7.01 -7.51 0.77
N GLY A 122 5.95 -7.44 -0.03
CA GLY A 122 4.66 -8.04 0.26
C GLY A 122 3.79 -7.27 1.26
N ASP A 123 2.63 -7.83 1.56
CA ASP A 123 1.62 -7.27 2.46
C ASP A 123 2.12 -7.21 3.91
N SER A 124 2.33 -5.98 4.40
CA SER A 124 2.82 -5.71 5.76
C SER A 124 1.90 -6.28 6.84
N SER A 125 0.58 -6.20 6.65
CA SER A 125 -0.40 -6.70 7.63
C SER A 125 -0.27 -8.21 7.81
N THR A 126 -0.15 -8.95 6.71
CA THR A 126 0.04 -10.41 6.70
C THR A 126 1.38 -10.82 7.30
N MET A 127 2.47 -10.10 6.98
CA MET A 127 3.79 -10.39 7.55
C MET A 127 3.82 -10.17 9.08
N ILE A 128 3.22 -9.09 9.55
CA ILE A 128 3.12 -8.76 10.97
C ILE A 128 2.24 -9.77 11.71
N GLU A 129 1.14 -10.21 11.10
CA GLU A 129 0.28 -11.25 11.69
C GLU A 129 1.05 -12.57 11.88
N LYS A 130 1.85 -12.97 10.88
CA LYS A 130 2.60 -14.23 10.92
C LYS A 130 3.82 -14.21 11.83
N THR A 131 4.55 -13.08 11.88
CA THR A 131 5.89 -13.02 12.48
C THR A 131 6.00 -12.03 13.64
N GLY A 132 4.96 -11.21 13.86
CA GLY A 132 4.98 -10.12 14.82
C GLY A 132 5.71 -8.86 14.36
N ASN A 133 6.36 -8.87 13.19
CA ASN A 133 7.11 -7.73 12.66
C ASN A 133 7.14 -7.72 11.10
N VAL A 134 7.78 -6.71 10.51
CA VAL A 134 8.05 -6.63 9.07
C VAL A 134 9.33 -5.84 8.82
N LYS A 135 10.06 -6.15 7.73
CA LYS A 135 11.14 -5.30 7.25
C LYS A 135 10.55 -4.15 6.43
N LEU A 136 10.51 -2.98 7.04
CA LEU A 136 10.17 -1.72 6.37
C LEU A 136 11.45 -1.08 5.82
N ILE A 137 11.38 -0.53 4.61
CA ILE A 137 12.51 0.16 3.96
C ILE A 137 12.09 1.55 3.47
N THR A 138 13.05 2.47 3.42
CA THR A 138 12.84 3.81 2.87
C THR A 138 12.97 3.81 1.34
N LYS A 139 12.57 4.92 0.71
CA LYS A 139 12.80 5.12 -0.73
C LYS A 139 14.26 4.97 -1.11
N GLN A 140 15.18 5.63 -0.41
CA GLN A 140 16.62 5.50 -0.69
C GLN A 140 17.11 4.04 -0.57
N MET A 141 16.64 3.28 0.42
CA MET A 141 16.99 1.87 0.57
C MET A 141 16.47 1.03 -0.61
N LEU A 142 15.21 1.25 -1.02
CA LEU A 142 14.64 0.59 -2.20
C LEU A 142 15.46 0.90 -3.47
N LEU A 143 15.81 2.17 -3.69
CA LEU A 143 16.60 2.56 -4.86
C LEU A 143 18.00 1.91 -4.83
N ASN A 144 18.63 1.83 -3.66
CA ASN A 144 19.91 1.14 -3.50
C ASN A 144 19.77 -0.37 -3.76
N ASP A 145 18.71 -1.01 -3.27
CA ASP A 145 18.42 -2.43 -3.52
C ASP A 145 18.26 -2.69 -5.03
N ILE A 146 17.51 -1.82 -5.74
CA ILE A 146 17.32 -1.91 -7.20
C ILE A 146 18.64 -1.71 -7.95
N LEU A 147 19.43 -0.68 -7.59
CA LEU A 147 20.68 -0.36 -8.28
C LEU A 147 21.79 -1.37 -8.02
N SER A 148 21.72 -2.11 -6.91
CA SER A 148 22.68 -3.15 -6.55
C SER A 148 22.28 -4.53 -7.08
N PHE A 149 21.10 -4.65 -7.70
CA PHE A 149 20.63 -5.89 -8.30
C PHE A 149 21.42 -6.20 -9.57
N ASP A 150 21.92 -7.42 -9.70
CA ASP A 150 22.65 -7.89 -10.89
C ASP A 150 21.65 -8.25 -12.01
N GLY A 151 21.09 -7.21 -12.63
CA GLY A 151 20.09 -7.33 -13.68
C GLY A 151 19.36 -6.02 -13.97
N THR A 152 18.28 -6.11 -14.73
CA THR A 152 17.39 -4.99 -15.05
C THR A 152 16.38 -4.72 -13.93
N ILE A 153 15.83 -3.51 -13.89
CA ILE A 153 14.75 -3.15 -12.95
C ILE A 153 13.54 -4.08 -13.14
N GLU A 154 13.22 -4.45 -14.39
CA GLU A 154 12.17 -5.42 -14.67
C GLU A 154 12.44 -6.80 -14.06
N GLU A 155 13.69 -7.25 -14.05
CA GLU A 155 14.07 -8.54 -13.43
C GLU A 155 13.95 -8.47 -11.92
N TYR A 156 14.42 -7.39 -11.31
CA TYR A 156 14.24 -7.14 -9.87
C TYR A 156 12.75 -7.16 -9.48
N LEU A 157 11.90 -6.43 -10.22
CA LEU A 157 10.46 -6.38 -9.96
C LEU A 157 9.79 -7.74 -10.16
N ARG A 158 10.20 -8.51 -11.18
CA ARG A 158 9.70 -9.88 -11.39
C ARG A 158 10.10 -10.82 -10.25
N GLU A 159 11.31 -10.69 -9.72
CA GLU A 159 11.75 -11.49 -8.57
C GLU A 159 10.95 -11.13 -7.30
N ALA A 160 10.71 -9.84 -7.08
CA ALA A 160 9.87 -9.38 -5.98
C ALA A 160 8.41 -9.87 -6.13
N GLU A 161 7.83 -9.79 -7.33
CA GLU A 161 6.48 -10.32 -7.62
C GLU A 161 6.42 -11.83 -7.35
N LYS A 162 7.42 -12.61 -7.78
CA LYS A 162 7.45 -14.06 -7.57
C LYS A 162 7.51 -14.44 -6.09
N ASN A 163 8.28 -13.70 -5.29
CA ASN A 163 8.52 -14.03 -3.89
C ASN A 163 7.47 -13.44 -2.94
N TYR A 164 6.86 -12.30 -3.30
CA TYR A 164 6.02 -11.49 -2.41
C TYR A 164 4.69 -11.03 -3.01
N CYS A 165 4.37 -11.40 -4.26
CA CYS A 165 3.24 -10.93 -5.07
C CYS A 165 3.31 -9.45 -5.51
N TYR A 166 3.84 -8.56 -4.66
CA TYR A 166 4.06 -7.15 -4.97
C TYR A 166 4.98 -6.51 -3.90
N ILE A 167 5.49 -5.32 -4.20
CA ILE A 167 6.11 -4.44 -3.18
C ILE A 167 5.02 -3.48 -2.72
N GLU A 168 4.61 -3.58 -1.45
CA GLU A 168 3.65 -2.65 -0.86
C GLU A 168 4.32 -1.31 -0.60
N VAL A 169 3.58 -0.24 -0.84
CA VAL A 169 3.99 1.14 -0.64
C VAL A 169 3.03 1.79 0.36
N GLN A 170 3.60 2.49 1.33
CA GLN A 170 2.84 3.29 2.30
C GLN A 170 3.15 4.77 2.08
N LEU A 171 2.13 5.55 1.71
CA LEU A 171 2.23 7.00 1.57
C LEU A 171 1.65 7.67 2.82
N TRP A 172 2.47 8.49 3.48
CA TRP A 172 2.21 9.02 4.82
C TRP A 172 1.81 10.50 4.84
N ASN A 173 1.70 11.13 3.67
CA ASN A 173 1.33 12.54 3.53
C ASN A 173 0.39 12.72 2.34
N ASP A 174 -0.85 13.13 2.63
CA ASP A 174 -1.88 13.36 1.62
C ASP A 174 -1.62 14.64 0.78
N ASP A 175 -0.76 15.56 1.23
CA ASP A 175 -0.42 16.75 0.44
C ASP A 175 0.19 16.37 -0.92
N VAL A 176 0.87 15.23 -0.98
CA VAL A 176 1.52 14.67 -2.18
C VAL A 176 0.49 14.31 -3.26
N ILE A 177 -0.72 13.91 -2.85
CA ILE A 177 -1.76 13.43 -3.78
C ILE A 177 -2.72 14.52 -4.23
N ASN A 178 -2.63 15.74 -3.70
CA ASN A 178 -3.53 16.83 -4.08
C ASN A 178 -3.45 17.18 -5.58
N ALA A 179 -2.30 16.97 -6.22
CA ALA A 179 -2.15 17.15 -7.66
C ALA A 179 -2.79 16.02 -8.50
N TYR A 180 -3.27 14.96 -7.85
CA TYR A 180 -3.75 13.71 -8.45
C TYR A 180 -5.21 13.39 -8.06
N ILE A 181 -5.84 14.27 -7.28
CA ILE A 181 -7.26 14.20 -6.92
C ILE A 181 -7.98 15.33 -7.66
N GLU A 182 -8.98 15.00 -8.47
CA GLU A 182 -9.99 15.94 -8.97
C GLU A 182 -10.97 16.37 -7.85
#